data_AF-A0A7X0UY02-F1
#
_entry.id   AF-A0A7X0UY02-F1
#
_cell.length_a   1.000
_cell.length_b   1.000
_cell.length_c   1.000
_cell.angle_alpha   90.00
_cell.angle_beta   90.00
_cell.angle_gamma   90.00
#
_symmetry.space_group_name_H-M   'P 1'
#
loop_
_entity.id
_entity.type
_entity.pdbx_description
1 polymer ?
#
loop_
_entity_poly.entity_id
_entity_poly.type
_entity_poly.pdbx_seq_one_letter_code
_entity_poly.pdbx_strand_id
1 'polypeptide(L)'
;MTYSAALAIIALASSSASPELCRGLESKIEPDIRILESDLSQSAAIEATEKLRDMVARDNLTGEFQFGALNQSKIIRGYILLRQATADREEFGADSAEAAESAKSLCTWLSTEGFWYD
;
A
#
# COMPACT_ATOMS: atom_id res chain seq x y z
N MET A 1 57.98 -3.70 10.52
CA MET A 1 56.83 -4.06 9.66
C MET A 1 55.58 -3.86 10.48
N THR A 2 54.97 -2.69 10.39
CA THR A 2 53.75 -2.33 11.13
C THR A 2 52.54 -2.63 10.26
N TYR A 3 51.76 -3.64 10.65
CA TYR A 3 50.53 -4.01 9.97
C TYR A 3 49.42 -3.03 10.36
N SER A 4 48.98 -2.20 9.42
CA SER A 4 47.74 -1.44 9.54
C SER A 4 46.55 -2.39 9.48
N ALA A 5 45.89 -2.61 10.61
CA ALA A 5 44.59 -3.27 10.65
C ALA A 5 43.50 -2.23 10.36
N ALA A 6 43.03 -2.19 9.12
CA ALA A 6 41.84 -1.41 8.76
C ALA A 6 40.60 -2.17 9.22
N LEU A 7 39.92 -1.67 10.26
CA LEU A 7 38.57 -2.14 10.64
C LEU A 7 37.58 -1.65 9.57
N ALA A 8 37.10 -2.56 8.74
CA ALA A 8 35.95 -2.33 7.88
C ALA A 8 34.67 -2.42 8.73
N ILE A 9 34.02 -1.29 8.99
CA ILE A 9 32.70 -1.24 9.60
C ILE A 9 31.68 -1.57 8.51
N ILE A 10 31.17 -2.80 8.51
CA ILE A 10 30.04 -3.21 7.67
C ILE A 10 28.78 -2.62 8.30
N ALA A 11 28.31 -1.49 7.78
CA ALA A 11 27.00 -0.95 8.11
C ALA A 11 25.93 -1.85 7.49
N LEU A 12 25.38 -2.77 8.30
CA LEU A 12 24.15 -3.49 7.98
C LEU A 12 22.99 -2.48 7.98
N ALA A 13 22.74 -1.88 6.83
CA ALA A 13 21.49 -1.17 6.54
C ALA A 13 20.36 -2.20 6.57
N SER A 14 19.86 -2.46 7.78
CA SER A 14 18.65 -3.25 7.97
C SER A 14 17.50 -2.37 7.54
N SER A 15 17.12 -2.44 6.26
CA SER A 15 15.84 -1.91 5.80
C SER A 15 14.76 -2.65 6.58
N SER A 16 14.27 -2.01 7.64
CA SER A 16 13.07 -2.43 8.36
C SER A 16 11.87 -2.23 7.43
N ALA A 17 11.75 -3.10 6.42
CA ALA A 17 10.48 -3.29 5.75
C ALA A 17 9.51 -3.72 6.85
N SER A 18 8.62 -2.81 7.24
CA SER A 18 7.57 -3.12 8.21
C SER A 18 6.85 -4.36 7.68
N PRO A 19 6.68 -5.41 8.51
CA PRO A 19 6.02 -6.62 8.05
C PRO A 19 4.61 -6.28 7.56
N GLU A 20 4.31 -6.68 6.32
CA GLU A 20 2.97 -6.60 5.71
C GLU A 20 1.91 -7.07 6.69
N LEU A 21 0.83 -6.27 6.81
CA LEU A 21 -0.25 -6.52 7.75
C LEU A 21 -1.14 -7.70 7.32
N CYS A 22 -1.22 -7.97 6.02
CA CYS A 22 -2.12 -8.95 5.42
C CYS A 22 -1.40 -10.19 4.88
N ARG A 23 -0.21 -10.49 5.42
CA ARG A 23 0.57 -11.67 5.02
C ARG A 23 -0.26 -12.95 5.16
N GLY A 24 -0.27 -13.78 4.11
CA GLY A 24 -0.93 -15.09 4.12
C GLY A 24 -2.44 -15.06 3.91
N LEU A 25 -3.00 -13.88 3.56
CA LEU A 25 -4.39 -13.76 3.19
C LEU A 25 -4.70 -14.49 1.88
N GLU A 26 -5.68 -15.38 1.89
CA GLU A 26 -6.25 -15.94 0.67
C GLU A 26 -7.03 -14.86 -0.10
N SER A 27 -6.72 -14.71 -1.38
CA SER A 27 -7.42 -13.80 -2.27
C SER A 27 -7.89 -14.54 -3.51
N LYS A 28 -9.13 -14.27 -3.92
CA LYS A 28 -9.74 -14.81 -5.13
C LYS A 28 -9.40 -13.99 -6.38
N ILE A 29 -8.70 -12.87 -6.20
CA ILE A 29 -8.22 -12.00 -7.27
C ILE A 29 -7.01 -12.64 -7.92
N GLU A 30 -6.98 -12.64 -9.26
CA GLU A 30 -5.86 -13.17 -10.03
C GLU A 30 -4.55 -12.46 -9.66
N PRO A 31 -3.42 -13.18 -9.56
CA PRO A 31 -2.18 -12.60 -9.03
C PRO A 31 -1.64 -11.38 -9.80
N ASP A 32 -1.90 -11.31 -11.10
CA ASP A 32 -1.39 -10.29 -12.03
C ASP A 32 -2.14 -8.96 -11.95
N ILE A 33 -3.42 -8.98 -11.58
CA ILE A 33 -4.23 -7.77 -11.40
C ILE A 33 -4.33 -7.32 -9.95
N ARG A 34 -3.66 -8.00 -9.02
CA ARG A 34 -3.75 -7.71 -7.58
C ARG A 34 -3.02 -6.43 -7.20
N ILE A 35 -3.66 -5.60 -6.38
CA ILE A 35 -3.01 -4.50 -5.65
C ILE A 35 -2.34 -5.08 -4.41
N LEU A 36 -1.07 -4.77 -4.21
CA LEU A 36 -0.25 -5.18 -3.07
C LEU A 36 -0.15 -4.06 -2.04
N GLU A 37 0.15 -4.38 -0.77
CA GLU A 37 0.44 -3.36 0.25
C GLU A 37 1.60 -2.44 -0.18
N SER A 38 2.58 -2.98 -0.92
CA SER A 38 3.70 -2.21 -1.48
C SER A 38 3.28 -1.14 -2.50
N ASP A 39 2.12 -1.30 -3.13
CA ASP A 39 1.60 -0.32 -4.10
C ASP A 39 0.96 0.88 -3.40
N LEU A 40 0.62 0.73 -2.11
CA LEU A 40 -0.14 1.69 -1.32
C LEU A 40 0.77 2.68 -0.58
N SER A 41 1.72 3.27 -1.30
CA SER A 41 2.61 4.30 -0.75
C SER A 41 1.95 5.69 -0.73
N GLN A 42 2.44 6.59 0.14
CA GLN A 42 1.99 7.99 0.14
C GLN A 42 2.23 8.66 -1.21
N SER A 43 3.38 8.40 -1.85
CA SER A 43 3.68 8.91 -3.19
C SER A 43 2.69 8.41 -4.24
N ALA A 44 2.32 7.13 -4.20
CA ALA A 44 1.33 6.56 -5.12
C ALA A 44 -0.05 7.20 -4.91
N ALA A 45 -0.47 7.42 -3.66
CA ALA A 45 -1.73 8.10 -3.35
C ALA A 45 -1.77 9.56 -3.83
N ILE A 46 -0.66 10.28 -3.71
CA ILE A 46 -0.51 11.64 -4.25
C ILE A 46 -0.63 11.62 -5.78
N GLU A 47 0.13 10.76 -6.44
CA GLU A 47 0.10 10.63 -7.90
C GLU A 47 -1.30 10.26 -8.42
N ALA A 48 -1.97 9.32 -7.75
CA ALA A 48 -3.34 8.93 -8.09
C ALA A 48 -4.33 10.09 -7.94
N THR A 49 -4.16 10.92 -6.91
CA THR A 49 -4.98 12.12 -6.70
C THR A 49 -4.77 13.16 -7.81
N GLU A 50 -3.52 13.37 -8.23
CA GLU A 50 -3.19 14.29 -9.31
C GLU A 50 -3.76 13.81 -10.66
N LYS A 51 -3.66 12.50 -10.93
CA LYS A 51 -4.27 11.88 -12.11
C LYS A 51 -5.79 12.04 -12.11
N LEU A 52 -6.47 11.76 -10.99
CA LEU A 52 -7.92 11.99 -10.88
C LEU A 52 -8.30 13.45 -11.11
N ARG A 53 -7.53 14.39 -10.56
CA ARG A 53 -7.76 15.82 -10.80
C ARG A 53 -7.63 16.18 -12.28
N ASP A 54 -6.57 15.71 -12.95
CA ASP A 54 -6.36 15.95 -14.39
C ASP A 54 -7.48 15.31 -15.23
N MET A 55 -7.88 14.10 -14.87
CA MET A 55 -9.01 13.41 -15.47
C MET A 55 -10.30 14.24 -15.37
N VAL A 56 -10.69 14.67 -14.16
CA VAL A 56 -11.87 15.53 -13.97
C VAL A 56 -11.77 16.82 -14.78
N ALA A 57 -10.59 17.44 -14.85
CA ALA A 57 -10.38 18.68 -15.60
C ALA A 57 -10.55 18.53 -17.11
N ARG A 58 -10.36 17.32 -17.66
CA ARG A 58 -10.49 17.03 -19.10
C ARG A 58 -11.92 16.72 -19.55
N ASP A 59 -12.85 16.53 -18.62
CA ASP A 59 -14.29 16.31 -18.87
C ASP A 59 -14.60 15.26 -19.97
N ASN A 60 -13.81 14.18 -20.05
CA ASN A 60 -13.94 13.14 -21.05
C ASN A 60 -14.26 11.79 -20.39
N LEU A 61 -15.53 11.40 -20.38
CA LEU A 61 -16.06 10.26 -19.62
C LEU A 61 -16.16 8.94 -20.42
N THR A 62 -15.23 8.69 -21.35
CA THR A 62 -15.22 7.45 -22.15
C THR A 62 -14.72 6.22 -21.35
N GLY A 63 -14.87 5.00 -21.87
CA GLY A 63 -14.62 3.76 -21.11
C GLY A 63 -13.24 3.66 -20.44
N GLU A 64 -12.17 4.08 -21.11
CA GLU A 64 -10.81 4.13 -20.55
C GLU A 64 -10.70 5.09 -19.36
N PHE A 65 -11.49 6.16 -19.36
CA PHE A 65 -11.59 7.10 -18.25
C PHE A 65 -12.19 6.44 -17.01
N GLN A 66 -13.23 5.62 -17.18
CA GLN A 66 -13.91 4.99 -16.05
C GLN A 66 -12.97 4.04 -15.31
N PHE A 67 -12.27 3.16 -16.02
CA PHE A 67 -11.31 2.23 -15.40
C PHE A 67 -10.09 2.94 -14.85
N GLY A 68 -9.55 3.93 -15.57
CA GLY A 68 -8.48 4.78 -15.06
C GLY A 68 -8.84 5.45 -13.73
N ALA A 69 -10.05 6.01 -13.63
CA ALA A 69 -10.52 6.70 -12.43
C ALA A 69 -10.78 5.74 -11.26
N LEU A 70 -11.32 4.55 -11.55
CA LEU A 70 -11.50 3.51 -10.54
C LEU A 70 -10.16 3.02 -10.01
N ASN A 71 -9.16 2.80 -10.87
CA ASN A 71 -7.82 2.39 -10.49
C ASN A 71 -7.16 3.43 -9.58
N GLN A 72 -7.24 4.72 -9.92
CA GLN A 72 -6.70 5.78 -9.06
C GLN A 72 -7.41 5.84 -7.71
N SER A 73 -8.75 5.72 -7.71
CA SER A 73 -9.54 5.74 -6.48
C SER A 73 -9.20 4.57 -5.54
N LYS A 74 -8.88 3.40 -6.10
CA LYS A 74 -8.44 2.23 -5.33
C LYS A 74 -7.09 2.46 -4.65
N ILE A 75 -6.12 3.09 -5.32
CA ILE A 75 -4.85 3.43 -4.68
C ILE A 75 -5.04 4.39 -3.50
N ILE A 76 -5.87 5.42 -3.67
CA ILE A 76 -6.16 6.38 -2.60
C ILE A 76 -6.85 5.67 -1.42
N ARG A 77 -7.89 4.89 -1.68
CA ARG A 77 -8.61 4.14 -0.63
C ARG A 77 -7.70 3.14 0.07
N GLY A 78 -6.93 2.35 -0.67
CA GLY A 78 -5.99 1.39 -0.13
C GLY A 78 -4.96 2.06 0.76
N TYR A 79 -4.38 3.18 0.33
CA TYR A 79 -3.43 3.96 1.15
C TYR A 79 -4.07 4.44 2.46
N ILE A 80 -5.31 4.95 2.43
CA ILE A 80 -6.02 5.38 3.64
C ILE A 80 -6.20 4.21 4.61
N LEU A 81 -6.62 3.04 4.11
CA LEU A 81 -6.80 1.83 4.92
C LEU A 81 -5.47 1.36 5.52
N LEU A 82 -4.39 1.34 4.73
CA LEU A 82 -3.06 0.96 5.20
C LEU A 82 -2.57 1.94 6.28
N ARG A 83 -2.77 3.24 6.07
CA ARG A 83 -2.35 4.25 7.05
C ARG A 83 -3.13 4.15 8.35
N GLN A 84 -4.45 3.92 8.28
CA GLN A 84 -5.30 3.69 9.46
C GLN A 84 -4.83 2.44 10.22
N ALA A 85 -4.69 1.30 9.53
CA ALA A 85 -4.26 0.06 10.16
C ALA A 85 -2.86 0.15 10.79
N THR A 86 -1.96 0.89 10.17
CA THR A 86 -0.64 1.18 10.73
C THR A 86 -0.73 2.08 11.96
N ALA A 87 -1.53 3.15 11.89
CA ALA A 87 -1.70 4.10 12.99
C ALA A 87 -2.35 3.45 14.22
N ASP A 88 -3.40 2.66 14.04
CA ASP A 88 -4.08 1.97 15.16
C ASP A 88 -3.15 0.95 15.82
N ARG A 89 -2.35 0.24 15.03
CA ARG A 89 -1.34 -0.68 15.56
C ARG A 89 -0.26 0.06 16.36
N GLU A 90 0.16 1.24 15.93
CA GLU A 90 1.13 2.10 16.62
C GLU A 90 0.55 2.70 17.91
N GLU A 91 -0.72 3.12 17.90
CA GLU A 91 -1.40 3.82 19.00
C GLU A 91 -1.90 2.85 20.09
N PHE A 92 -2.60 1.79 19.70
CA PHE A 92 -3.28 0.87 20.62
C PHE A 92 -2.51 -0.43 20.85
N GLY A 93 -1.49 -0.70 20.05
CA GLY A 93 -0.72 -1.94 20.07
C GLY A 93 -1.33 -3.04 19.18
N ALA A 94 -0.48 -3.99 18.77
CA ALA A 94 -0.83 -5.00 17.78
C ALA A 94 -1.94 -5.99 18.23
N ASP A 95 -2.13 -6.18 19.54
CA ASP A 95 -3.12 -7.10 20.09
C ASP A 95 -4.45 -6.40 20.48
N SER A 96 -4.60 -5.12 20.16
CA SER A 96 -5.82 -4.34 20.44
C SER A 96 -6.97 -4.71 19.50
N ALA A 97 -8.20 -4.44 19.95
CA ALA A 97 -9.38 -4.65 19.12
C ALA A 97 -9.40 -3.69 17.92
N GLU A 98 -8.93 -2.46 18.14
CA GLU A 98 -8.82 -1.38 17.18
C GLU A 98 -7.85 -1.76 16.05
N ALA A 99 -6.63 -2.21 16.39
CA ALA A 99 -5.67 -2.66 15.41
C ALA A 99 -6.15 -3.89 14.64
N ALA A 100 -6.85 -4.82 15.31
CA ALA A 100 -7.43 -5.99 14.65
C ALA A 100 -8.55 -5.61 13.66
N GLU A 101 -9.40 -4.64 14.01
CA GLU A 101 -10.50 -4.17 13.16
C GLU A 101 -10.00 -3.44 11.90
N SER A 102 -9.04 -2.53 12.06
CA SER A 102 -8.49 -1.79 10.93
C SER A 102 -7.62 -2.67 10.02
N ALA A 103 -6.83 -3.58 10.58
CA ALA A 103 -6.12 -4.60 9.79
C ALA A 103 -7.10 -5.49 9.02
N LYS A 104 -8.18 -5.98 9.67
CA LYS A 104 -9.23 -6.75 9.00
C LYS A 104 -9.87 -5.97 7.85
N SER A 105 -10.11 -4.67 8.03
CA SER A 105 -10.69 -3.80 7.01
C SER A 105 -9.77 -3.68 5.79
N LEU A 106 -8.47 -3.43 6.00
CA LEU A 106 -7.47 -3.41 4.94
C LEU A 106 -7.38 -4.75 4.22
N CYS A 107 -7.23 -5.85 4.96
CA CYS A 107 -7.04 -7.18 4.37
C CYS A 107 -8.28 -7.65 3.61
N THR A 108 -9.48 -7.43 4.18
CA THR A 108 -10.73 -7.73 3.45
C THR A 108 -10.77 -6.97 2.14
N TRP A 109 -10.47 -5.66 2.16
CA TRP A 109 -10.43 -4.87 0.95
C TRP A 109 -9.40 -5.39 -0.07
N LEU A 110 -8.17 -5.70 0.35
CA LEU A 110 -7.13 -6.26 -0.53
C LEU A 110 -7.55 -7.58 -1.19
N SER A 111 -8.31 -8.44 -0.48
CA SER A 111 -8.75 -9.74 -1.02
C SER A 111 -10.01 -9.69 -1.89
N THR A 112 -10.86 -8.68 -1.73
CA THR A 112 -12.15 -8.62 -2.44
C THR A 112 -12.24 -7.48 -3.45
N GLU A 113 -11.53 -6.38 -3.21
CA GLU A 113 -11.62 -5.15 -4.00
C GLU A 113 -10.25 -4.65 -4.49
N GLY A 114 -9.14 -5.16 -3.96
CA GLY A 114 -7.78 -4.75 -4.30
C GLY A 114 -7.30 -5.30 -5.64
N PHE A 115 -7.97 -4.94 -6.74
CA PHE A 115 -7.60 -5.33 -8.10
C PHE A 115 -7.62 -4.16 -9.07
N TRP A 116 -6.78 -4.25 -10.10
CA TRP A 116 -6.71 -3.34 -11.23
C TRP A 116 -7.76 -3.69 -12.29
N TYR A 117 -8.39 -2.66 -12.85
CA TYR A 117 -9.14 -2.79 -14.11
C TYR A 117 -8.16 -2.66 -15.28
N ASP A 118 -8.31 -3.54 -16.27
CA ASP A 118 -7.64 -3.50 -17.58
C ASP A 118 -8.38 -2.55 -18.55
#